data_AF-A0A080MFA9-F1
#
_entry.id   AF-A0A080MFA9-F1
#
_cell.length_a   1.000
_cell.length_b   1.000
_cell.length_c   1.000
_cell.angle_alpha   90.00
_cell.angle_beta   90.00
_cell.angle_gamma   90.00
#
_symmetry.space_group_name_H-M   'P 1'
#
loop_
_entity.id
_entity.type
_entity.pdbx_description
1 polymer ?
#
loop_
_entity_poly.entity_id
_entity_poly.type
_entity_poly.pdbx_seq_one_letter_code
_entity_poly.pdbx_strand_id
1 'polypeptide(L)'
;MFLSDALPAVTSRYSAFPEGCLECRIGDYMIRRHADSLWYVYRLEDILSVKRLVPSQTRPMMLIAEEDLLDSMTPAYFAEVQFLVSVFDPGHADESLARQAIQNKAMIKRAQGLLRAAREFSRTDCRVVRT
;
A
#
# COMPACT_ATOMS: atom_id res chain seq x y z
N MET A 1 -22.18 -31.91 32.54
CA MET A 1 -21.23 -30.79 32.59
C MET A 1 -20.39 -30.88 31.33
N PHE A 2 -20.82 -30.22 30.25
CA PHE A 2 -20.11 -30.20 28.96
C PHE A 2 -19.31 -28.91 28.88
N LEU A 3 -17.99 -29.02 28.90
CA LEU A 3 -17.11 -27.92 28.53
C LEU A 3 -17.21 -27.79 27.00
N SER A 4 -17.90 -26.74 26.56
CA SER A 4 -17.91 -26.30 25.18
C SER A 4 -16.53 -25.72 24.87
N ASP A 5 -15.67 -26.49 24.22
CA ASP A 5 -14.50 -25.96 23.53
C ASP A 5 -14.98 -25.10 22.35
N ALA A 6 -15.25 -23.82 22.64
CA ALA A 6 -15.40 -22.82 21.60
C ALA A 6 -14.03 -22.66 20.94
N LEU A 7 -13.85 -23.29 19.77
CA LEU A 7 -12.73 -23.01 18.88
C LEU A 7 -12.64 -21.48 18.68
N PRO A 8 -11.45 -20.88 18.76
CA PRO A 8 -11.31 -19.45 18.51
C PRO A 8 -11.85 -19.16 17.11
N ALA A 9 -12.75 -18.18 17.04
CA ALA A 9 -13.30 -17.69 15.78
C ALA A 9 -12.13 -17.37 14.84
N VAL A 10 -12.12 -17.99 13.67
CA VAL A 10 -11.21 -17.61 12.59
C VAL A 10 -11.60 -16.20 12.19
N THR A 11 -10.94 -15.21 12.78
CA THR A 11 -11.02 -13.82 12.35
C THR A 11 -10.54 -13.76 10.89
N SER A 12 -11.36 -13.14 10.04
CA SER A 12 -11.12 -13.00 8.59
C SER A 12 -9.65 -12.68 8.30
N ARG A 13 -8.94 -13.59 7.62
CA ARG A 13 -7.53 -13.42 7.20
C ARG A 13 -7.35 -12.48 6.01
N TYR A 14 -8.41 -11.78 5.60
CA TYR A 14 -8.42 -10.94 4.42
C TYR A 14 -8.48 -9.47 4.82
N SER A 15 -7.49 -8.72 4.37
CA SER A 15 -7.56 -7.26 4.31
C SER A 15 -8.06 -6.85 2.93
N ALA A 16 -9.04 -5.95 2.89
CA ALA A 16 -9.49 -5.34 1.64
C ALA A 16 -8.65 -4.10 1.31
N PHE A 17 -8.59 -3.73 0.03
CA PHE A 17 -8.14 -2.40 -0.34
C PHE A 17 -9.07 -1.36 0.29
N PRO A 18 -8.55 -0.19 0.72
CA PRO A 18 -9.42 0.86 1.23
C PRO A 18 -10.40 1.33 0.15
N GLU A 19 -11.57 1.81 0.56
CA GLU A 19 -12.59 2.28 -0.36
C GLU A 19 -12.05 3.39 -1.28
N GLY A 20 -12.44 3.37 -2.56
CA GLY A 20 -12.00 4.34 -3.56
C GLY A 20 -10.54 4.17 -4.04
N CYS A 21 -9.76 3.28 -3.42
CA CYS A 21 -8.39 3.00 -3.83
C CYS A 21 -8.34 2.14 -5.10
N LEU A 22 -7.26 2.31 -5.85
CA LEU A 22 -6.93 1.52 -7.01
C LEU A 22 -6.58 0.08 -6.59
N GLU A 23 -7.30 -0.89 -7.12
CA GLU A 23 -7.00 -2.30 -6.93
C GLU A 23 -5.91 -2.72 -7.93
N CYS A 24 -4.79 -3.24 -7.43
CA CYS A 24 -3.63 -3.62 -8.23
C CYS A 24 -2.98 -4.90 -7.68
N ARG A 25 -2.03 -5.44 -8.45
CA ARG A 25 -1.25 -6.64 -8.10
C ARG A 25 0.23 -6.33 -8.16
N ILE A 26 1.02 -7.12 -7.43
CA ILE A 26 2.48 -7.05 -7.49
C ILE A 26 2.94 -7.19 -8.95
N GLY A 27 3.80 -6.28 -9.38
CA GLY A 27 4.30 -6.18 -10.75
C GLY A 27 3.52 -5.23 -11.65
N ASP A 28 2.27 -4.87 -11.31
CA ASP A 28 1.47 -3.92 -12.08
C ASP A 28 2.15 -2.54 -12.14
N TYR A 29 1.95 -1.86 -13.27
CA TYR A 29 2.25 -0.44 -13.37
C TYR A 29 1.00 0.37 -12.99
N MET A 30 1.21 1.46 -12.26
CA MET A 30 0.18 2.42 -11.90
C MET A 30 0.58 3.77 -12.48
N ILE A 31 -0.34 4.42 -13.20
CA ILE A 31 -0.16 5.78 -13.70
C ILE A 31 -1.00 6.68 -12.80
N ARG A 32 -0.40 7.73 -12.24
CA ARG A 32 -1.07 8.67 -11.33
C ARG A 32 -0.87 10.10 -11.82
N ARG A 33 -1.95 10.88 -11.87
CA ARG A 33 -1.88 12.32 -12.11
C ARG A 33 -1.44 13.05 -10.84
N HIS A 34 -0.45 13.93 -10.97
CA HIS A 34 0.06 14.77 -9.88
C HIS A 34 -0.50 16.19 -9.95
N ALA A 35 -0.25 16.97 -8.89
CA ALA A 35 -0.73 18.35 -8.76
C ALA A 35 -0.13 19.30 -9.82
N ASP A 36 1.05 18.95 -10.35
CA ASP A 36 1.69 19.64 -11.49
C ASP A 36 1.04 19.31 -12.85
N SER A 37 -0.07 18.58 -12.85
CA SER A 37 -0.77 18.07 -14.02
C SER A 37 0.00 17.07 -14.88
N LEU A 38 1.15 16.57 -14.41
CA LEU A 38 1.87 15.49 -15.07
C LEU A 38 1.40 14.12 -14.58
N TRP A 39 1.55 13.12 -15.45
CA TRP A 39 1.25 11.72 -15.19
C TRP A 39 2.55 10.97 -14.92
N TYR A 40 2.70 10.44 -13.71
CA TYR A 40 3.87 9.69 -13.30
C TYR A 40 3.58 8.20 -13.28
N VAL A 41 4.59 7.42 -13.66
CA VAL A 41 4.51 5.96 -13.66
C VAL A 41 5.14 5.41 -12.39
N TYR A 42 4.41 4.49 -11.77
CA TYR A 42 4.80 3.71 -10.61
C TYR A 42 4.77 2.24 -10.98
N ARG A 43 5.62 1.43 -10.38
CA ARG A 43 5.51 -0.04 -10.43
C ARG A 43 5.30 -0.56 -9.02
N LEU A 44 4.27 -1.38 -8.83
CA LEU A 44 3.98 -2.02 -7.56
C LEU A 44 4.98 -3.15 -7.31
N GLU A 45 5.72 -3.03 -6.22
CA GLU A 45 6.70 -4.04 -5.78
C GLU A 45 6.11 -4.96 -4.72
N ASP A 46 5.32 -4.41 -3.79
CA ASP A 46 4.66 -5.18 -2.73
C ASP A 46 3.43 -4.45 -2.16
N ILE A 47 2.55 -5.18 -1.47
CA ILE A 47 1.39 -4.66 -0.76
C ILE A 47 1.49 -5.07 0.71
N LEU A 48 1.61 -4.07 1.59
CA LEU A 48 1.96 -4.27 2.99
C LEU A 48 0.84 -3.75 3.90
N SER A 49 0.60 -4.46 5.00
CA SER A 49 -0.10 -3.89 6.15
C SER A 49 0.95 -3.49 7.17
N VAL A 50 1.02 -2.21 7.52
CA VAL A 50 2.00 -1.72 8.49
C VAL A 50 1.35 -1.62 9.87
N LYS A 51 2.06 -2.14 10.88
CA LYS A 51 1.69 -2.01 12.28
C LYS A 51 2.70 -1.13 12.99
N ARG A 52 2.21 -0.25 13.87
CA ARG A 52 3.08 0.51 14.76
C ARG A 52 3.57 -0.40 15.88
N LEU A 53 4.88 -0.42 16.08
CA LEU A 53 5.52 -1.12 17.18
C LEU A 53 5.83 -0.13 18.29
N VAL A 54 5.67 -0.59 19.53
CA VAL A 54 6.03 0.16 20.74
C VAL A 54 6.97 -0.69 21.61
N PRO A 55 7.94 -0.06 22.29
CA PRO A 55 8.85 -0.79 23.17
C PRO A 55 8.12 -1.23 24.44
N SER A 56 8.30 -2.48 24.85
CA SER A 56 7.87 -2.96 26.16
C SER A 56 8.75 -2.39 27.26
N GLN A 57 8.18 -2.15 28.45
CA GLN A 57 8.93 -1.71 29.62
C GLN A 57 9.65 -2.87 30.35
N THR A 58 9.72 -4.05 29.75
CA THR A 58 10.40 -5.24 30.30
C THR A 58 11.90 -5.20 29.99
N ARG A 59 12.69 -6.00 30.72
CA ARG A 59 14.10 -6.30 30.37
C ARG A 59 14.25 -7.79 30.07
N PRO A 60 14.75 -8.19 28.88
CA PRO A 60 15.13 -7.33 27.75
C PRO A 60 13.93 -6.57 27.16
N MET A 61 14.24 -5.46 26.48
CA MET A 61 13.23 -4.66 25.79
C MET A 61 12.74 -5.44 24.57
N MET A 62 11.43 -5.61 24.46
CA MET A 62 10.79 -6.26 23.32
C MET A 62 10.00 -5.21 22.54
N LEU A 63 9.74 -5.48 21.27
CA LEU A 63 8.80 -4.70 20.46
C LEU A 63 7.49 -5.44 20.39
N ILE A 64 6.40 -4.76 20.71
CA ILE A 64 5.04 -5.28 20.65
C ILE A 64 4.19 -4.38 19.76
N ALA A 65 3.14 -4.92 19.14
CA ALA A 65 2.25 -4.11 18.33
C ALA A 65 1.42 -3.19 19.24
N GLU A 66 1.27 -1.93 18.84
CA GLU A 66 0.54 -0.93 19.64
C GLU A 66 -0.94 -1.33 19.86
N GLU A 67 -1.54 -2.04 18.89
CA GLU A 67 -2.90 -2.60 18.98
C GLU A 67 -3.09 -3.60 20.13
N ASP A 68 -2.02 -4.28 20.54
CA ASP A 68 -2.08 -5.26 21.63
C ASP A 68 -2.14 -4.58 23.01
N LEU A 69 -1.93 -3.25 23.08
CA LEU A 69 -1.88 -2.48 24.32
C LEU A 69 -3.07 -1.55 24.54
N LEU A 70 -3.64 -0.98 23.47
CA LEU A 70 -4.64 0.07 23.54
C LEU A 70 -5.96 -0.40 22.92
N ASP A 71 -6.84 -0.97 23.75
CA ASP A 71 -8.17 -1.48 23.33
C ASP A 71 -9.14 -0.35 22.90
N SER A 72 -8.82 0.92 23.20
CA SER A 72 -9.75 2.05 23.04
C SER A 72 -9.24 3.24 22.19
N MET A 73 -7.99 3.20 21.72
CA MET A 73 -7.39 4.31 20.95
C MET A 73 -6.70 3.76 19.71
N THR A 74 -7.43 3.72 18.60
CA THR A 74 -6.87 3.38 17.29
C THR A 74 -5.77 4.39 16.92
N PRO A 75 -4.51 3.97 16.76
CA PRO A 75 -3.43 4.88 16.37
C PRO A 75 -3.69 5.54 15.01
N ALA A 76 -3.09 6.70 14.77
CA ALA A 76 -3.06 7.27 13.42
C ALA A 76 -2.37 6.26 12.45
N TYR A 77 -2.96 6.05 11.27
CA TYR A 77 -2.48 5.13 10.22
C TYR A 77 -2.57 3.63 10.56
N PHE A 78 -3.37 3.26 11.57
CA PHE A 78 -3.58 1.89 11.98
C PHE A 78 -4.19 1.02 10.86
N ALA A 79 -3.60 -0.16 10.63
CA ALA A 79 -4.03 -1.15 9.63
C ALA A 79 -4.17 -0.58 8.20
N GLU A 80 -3.46 0.51 7.88
CA GLU A 80 -3.51 1.08 6.55
C GLU A 80 -2.72 0.21 5.56
N VAL A 81 -3.35 -0.10 4.42
CA VAL A 81 -2.69 -0.76 3.30
C VAL A 81 -1.71 0.21 2.65
N GLN A 82 -0.45 -0.21 2.60
CA GLN A 82 0.66 0.52 2.01
C GLN A 82 1.15 -0.21 0.76
N PHE A 83 1.56 0.55 -0.24
CA PHE A 83 2.22 0.05 -1.43
C PHE A 83 3.71 0.33 -1.34
N LEU A 84 4.52 -0.71 -1.59
CA LEU A 84 5.93 -0.55 -1.89
C LEU A 84 6.06 -0.32 -3.39
N VAL A 85 6.61 0.82 -3.81
CA VAL A 85 6.64 1.21 -5.23
C VAL A 85 8.01 1.67 -5.70
N SER A 86 8.30 1.35 -6.96
CA SER A 86 9.31 2.04 -7.78
C SER A 86 8.65 3.20 -8.54
N VAL A 87 9.34 4.32 -8.70
CA VAL A 87 8.86 5.52 -9.42
C VAL A 87 9.74 5.79 -10.62
N PHE A 88 9.13 6.21 -11.72
CA PHE A 88 9.80 6.42 -12.99
C PHE A 88 9.64 7.85 -13.50
N ASP A 89 10.68 8.32 -14.18
CA ASP A 89 10.73 9.60 -14.90
C ASP A 89 10.87 9.35 -16.41
N PRO A 90 10.51 10.36 -17.24
CA PRO A 90 9.92 11.65 -16.86
C PRO A 90 8.43 11.53 -16.50
N GLY A 91 7.86 12.59 -15.93
CA GLY A 91 6.41 12.77 -15.92
C GLY A 91 5.91 13.03 -17.34
N HIS A 92 4.71 12.54 -17.65
CA HIS A 92 4.10 12.63 -18.98
C HIS A 92 2.97 13.66 -19.01
N ALA A 93 2.78 14.33 -20.15
CA ALA A 93 1.71 15.33 -20.29
C ALA A 93 0.29 14.71 -20.25
N ASP A 94 0.15 13.44 -20.65
CA ASP A 94 -1.12 12.72 -20.63
C ASP A 94 -0.94 11.23 -20.29
N GLU A 95 -2.05 10.57 -19.97
CA GLU A 95 -2.11 9.14 -19.63
C GLU A 95 -1.63 8.24 -20.79
N SER A 96 -1.92 8.61 -22.04
CA SER A 96 -1.62 7.79 -23.21
C SER A 96 -0.12 7.67 -23.46
N LEU A 97 0.62 8.76 -23.27
CA LEU A 97 2.08 8.79 -23.36
C LEU A 97 2.73 7.97 -22.26
N ALA A 98 2.21 8.02 -21.03
CA ALA A 98 2.68 7.17 -19.94
C ALA A 98 2.47 5.68 -20.25
N ARG A 99 1.33 5.31 -20.84
CA ARG A 99 1.07 3.92 -21.29
C ARG A 99 2.06 3.46 -22.36
N GLN A 100 2.35 4.32 -23.34
CA GLN A 100 3.34 4.02 -24.38
C GLN A 100 4.74 3.86 -23.80
N ALA A 101 5.14 4.70 -22.84
CA ALA A 101 6.43 4.59 -22.18
C ALA A 101 6.59 3.26 -21.42
N ILE A 102 5.51 2.78 -20.78
CA ILE A 102 5.47 1.43 -20.16
C ILE A 102 5.69 0.34 -21.21
N GLN A 103 4.93 0.36 -22.31
CA GLN A 103 5.00 -0.66 -23.36
C GLN A 103 6.38 -0.71 -24.03
N ASN A 104 6.96 0.46 -24.30
CA ASN A 104 8.26 0.59 -24.95
C ASN A 104 9.44 0.43 -23.98
N LYS A 105 9.17 0.24 -22.67
CA LYS A 105 10.18 0.25 -21.59
C LYS A 105 11.07 1.51 -21.63
N ALA A 106 10.50 2.63 -22.08
CA ALA A 106 11.19 3.91 -22.30
C ALA A 106 11.06 4.81 -21.07
N MET A 107 11.44 4.28 -19.90
CA MET A 107 11.30 4.95 -18.61
C MET A 107 12.57 4.75 -17.79
N ILE A 108 12.96 5.77 -17.02
CA ILE A 108 14.13 5.70 -16.14
C ILE A 108 13.63 5.60 -14.71
N LYS A 109 14.10 4.60 -13.96
CA LYS A 109 13.74 4.47 -12.55
C LYS A 109 14.38 5.62 -11.76
N ARG A 110 13.55 6.49 -11.18
CA ARG A 110 13.98 7.60 -10.31
C ARG A 110 14.27 7.11 -8.89
N ALA A 111 13.38 6.28 -8.35
CA ALA A 111 13.47 5.78 -6.98
C ALA A 111 12.86 4.38 -6.85
N GLN A 112 13.33 3.63 -5.85
CA GLN A 112 12.88 2.27 -5.54
C GLN A 112 12.56 2.12 -4.05
N GLY A 113 11.66 1.20 -3.69
CA GLY A 113 11.37 0.88 -2.29
C GLY A 113 10.66 2.01 -1.55
N LEU A 114 9.89 2.84 -2.25
CA LEU A 114 9.13 3.91 -1.63
C LEU A 114 7.83 3.36 -1.07
N LEU A 115 7.61 3.56 0.23
CA LEU A 115 6.34 3.25 0.85
C LEU A 115 5.36 4.41 0.64
N ARG A 116 4.15 4.09 0.16
CA ARG A 116 3.08 5.06 -0.09
C ARG A 116 1.74 4.47 0.35
N ALA A 117 0.87 5.29 0.91
CA ALA A 117 -0.46 4.82 1.29
C ALA A 117 -1.26 4.44 0.04
N ALA A 118 -1.99 3.32 0.09
CA ALA A 118 -2.85 2.91 -1.03
C ALA A 118 -3.88 3.98 -1.39
N ARG A 119 -4.32 4.77 -0.39
CA ARG A 119 -5.25 5.90 -0.53
C ARG A 119 -4.72 7.04 -1.41
N GLU A 120 -3.41 7.15 -1.56
CA GLU A 120 -2.82 8.09 -2.52
C GLU A 120 -3.07 7.70 -3.98
N PHE A 121 -3.45 6.45 -4.23
CA PHE A 121 -3.74 5.92 -5.56
C PHE A 121 -5.25 5.75 -5.72
N SER A 122 -5.97 6.85 -5.94
CA SER A 122 -7.42 6.85 -6.13
C SER A 122 -7.83 6.27 -7.50
N ARG A 123 -9.00 5.66 -7.61
CA ARG A 123 -9.56 5.24 -8.92
C ARG A 123 -9.86 6.42 -9.85
N THR A 124 -10.06 7.61 -9.29
CA THR A 124 -10.34 8.83 -10.05
C THR A 124 -9.10 9.27 -10.82
N ASP A 125 -7.96 9.34 -10.15
CA ASP A 125 -6.74 9.99 -10.65
C ASP A 125 -5.64 9.01 -11.04
N CYS A 126 -5.91 7.70 -10.88
CA CYS A 126 -4.97 6.64 -11.19
C CYS A 126 -5.53 5.58 -12.12
N ARG A 127 -4.62 4.87 -12.80
CA ARG A 127 -4.91 3.80 -13.76
C ARG A 127 -3.93 2.67 -13.58
N VAL A 128 -4.41 1.43 -13.68
CA VAL A 128 -3.56 0.24 -13.72
C VAL A 128 -3.24 -0.12 -15.17
N VAL A 129 -1.97 -0.44 -15.42
CA VAL A 129 -1.50 -1.07 -16.65
C VAL A 129 -0.90 -2.41 -16.28
N ARG A 130 -1.55 -3.48 -16.74
CA ARG A 130 -1.11 -4.86 -16.53
C ARG A 130 -0.19 -5.25 -17.69
N THR A 131 0.95 -5.83 -17.36
CA THR A 131 1.94 -6.32 -18.33
C THR A 131 2.11 -7.82 -18.22
#